data_AF-A0A975FJ37-F1
#
_entry.id   AF-A0A975FJ37-F1
#
_cell.length_a   1.000
_cell.length_b   1.000
_cell.length_c   1.000
_cell.angle_alpha   90.00
_cell.angle_beta   90.00
_cell.angle_gamma   90.00
#
_symmetry.space_group_name_H-M   'P 1'
#
loop_
_entity.id
_entity.type
_entity.pdbx_description
1 polymer ?
#
loop_
_entity_poly.entity_id
_entity_poly.type
_entity_poly.pdbx_seq_one_letter_code
_entity_poly.pdbx_strand_id
1 'polypeptide(L)'
;MLIKNKLHLLPFFLMSCLGLFILITINPVMAMDPNLPGTSSNQPAHQNFTIEENIINLKQKIYYNATKITNIDKALQGSITDDDKTNLLKLKENHKRLIDNQKEQLKTYKNLLKNLNDEDN
;
A
#
# COMPACT_ATOMS: atom_id res chain seq x y z
N MET A 1 37.94 16.93 -5.79
CA MET A 1 36.71 16.26 -6.25
C MET A 1 35.55 16.79 -5.41
N LEU A 2 34.76 17.71 -5.98
CA LEU A 2 33.71 18.44 -5.27
C LEU A 2 32.50 17.52 -5.11
N ILE A 3 32.30 16.96 -3.92
CA ILE A 3 31.11 16.16 -3.59
C ILE A 3 29.93 17.13 -3.59
N LYS A 4 29.21 17.19 -4.71
CA LYS A 4 27.98 17.96 -4.83
C LYS A 4 26.94 17.34 -3.90
N ASN A 5 26.63 18.06 -2.82
CA ASN A 5 25.63 17.68 -1.84
C ASN A 5 24.26 17.50 -2.52
N LYS A 6 23.71 16.28 -2.48
CA LYS A 6 22.42 15.92 -3.11
C LYS A 6 21.20 16.35 -2.27
N LEU A 7 21.40 17.18 -1.25
CA LEU A 7 20.36 17.67 -0.34
C LEU A 7 19.21 18.42 -1.07
N HIS A 8 19.44 18.93 -2.28
CA HIS A 8 18.38 19.57 -3.07
C HIS A 8 17.27 18.62 -3.54
N LEU A 9 17.50 17.29 -3.54
CA LEU A 9 16.47 16.29 -3.84
C LEU A 9 15.56 16.01 -2.64
N LEU A 10 15.98 16.37 -1.43
CA LEU A 10 15.23 16.12 -0.20
C LEU A 10 13.83 16.78 -0.21
N PRO A 11 13.64 18.06 -0.61
CA PRO A 11 12.30 18.64 -0.68
C PRO A 11 11.40 17.95 -1.73
N PHE A 12 11.96 17.51 -2.87
CA PHE A 12 11.21 16.77 -3.88
C PHE A 12 10.76 15.39 -3.37
N PHE A 13 11.64 14.72 -2.63
CA PHE A 13 11.34 13.44 -1.99
C PHE A 13 10.25 13.58 -0.90
N LEU A 14 10.34 14.61 -0.05
CA LEU A 14 9.38 14.87 1.02
C LEU A 14 7.98 15.22 0.48
N MET A 15 7.89 15.99 -0.62
CA MET A 15 6.60 16.33 -1.24
C MET A 15 5.93 15.11 -1.89
N SER A 16 6.71 14.17 -2.45
CA SER A 16 6.20 12.89 -2.94
C SER A 16 5.60 12.04 -1.81
N CYS A 17 6.25 12.02 -0.64
CA CYS A 17 5.74 11.33 0.55
C CYS A 17 4.47 11.99 1.13
N LEU A 18 4.35 13.33 1.09
CA LEU A 18 3.15 14.04 1.53
C LEU A 18 1.94 13.78 0.62
N GLY A 19 2.14 13.71 -0.71
CA GLY A 19 1.08 13.37 -1.65
C GLY A 19 0.51 11.95 -1.42
N LEU A 20 1.35 11.01 -0.99
CA LEU A 20 0.94 9.67 -0.57
C LEU A 20 0.16 9.68 0.74
N PHE A 21 0.44 10.60 1.66
CA PHE A 21 -0.30 10.74 2.93
C PHE A 21 -1.77 11.13 2.72
N ILE A 22 -2.05 11.98 1.71
CA ILE A 22 -3.42 12.42 1.38
C ILE A 22 -4.25 11.28 0.76
N LEU A 23 -3.64 10.33 0.05
CA LEU A 23 -4.34 9.18 -0.53
C LEU A 23 -4.69 8.10 0.49
N ILE A 24 -4.03 8.08 1.66
CA ILE A 24 -4.29 7.12 2.74
C ILE A 24 -5.40 7.62 3.68
N THR A 25 -5.62 8.94 3.74
CA THR A 25 -6.65 9.56 4.60
C THR A 25 -8.03 9.70 3.96
N ILE A 26 -8.18 9.35 2.68
CA ILE A 26 -9.48 9.28 2.03
C ILE A 26 -10.03 7.87 2.25
N ASN A 27 -10.81 7.69 3.32
CA ASN A 27 -11.69 6.54 3.50
C ASN A 27 -12.67 6.51 2.32
N PRO A 28 -12.63 5.52 1.41
CA PRO A 28 -13.77 5.32 0.52
C PRO A 28 -14.92 4.84 1.39
N VAL A 29 -15.93 5.69 1.56
CA VAL A 29 -17.22 5.33 2.15
C VAL A 29 -17.87 4.29 1.22
N MET A 30 -17.51 3.01 1.38
CA MET A 30 -18.37 1.93 0.93
C MET A 30 -19.38 1.67 2.03
N ALA A 31 -20.65 1.81 1.68
CA ALA A 31 -21.80 1.55 2.54
C ALA A 31 -21.67 0.18 3.22
N MET A 32 -21.56 0.20 4.55
CA MET A 32 -21.60 -0.98 5.40
C MET A 32 -23.05 -1.50 5.42
N ASP A 33 -23.23 -2.81 5.19
CA ASP A 33 -24.51 -3.52 5.24
C ASP A 33 -25.20 -3.30 6.61
N PRO A 34 -26.50 -2.90 6.64
CA PRO A 34 -27.22 -2.57 7.87
C PRO A 34 -27.50 -3.77 8.79
N ASN A 35 -27.15 -5.01 8.42
CA ASN A 35 -27.43 -6.20 9.23
C ASN A 35 -26.34 -6.60 10.25
N LEU A 36 -25.32 -5.77 10.46
CA LEU A 36 -24.32 -5.99 11.50
C LEU A 36 -24.73 -5.26 12.80
N PRO A 37 -24.93 -5.97 13.94
CA PRO A 37 -25.37 -5.34 15.17
C PRO A 37 -24.30 -4.35 15.69
N GLY A 38 -24.74 -3.11 15.92
CA GLY A 38 -23.96 -2.03 16.56
C GLY A 38 -23.53 -2.39 17.99
N THR A 39 -22.58 -1.69 18.62
CA THR A 39 -22.50 -0.23 18.68
C THR A 39 -21.11 0.32 19.04
N SER A 40 -20.81 1.48 18.45
CA SER A 40 -20.10 2.65 19.01
C SER A 40 -18.63 2.55 19.45
N SER A 41 -17.73 2.99 18.57
CA SER A 41 -16.92 4.19 18.84
C SER A 41 -16.52 4.85 17.51
N ASN A 42 -17.02 6.06 17.28
CA ASN A 42 -16.66 6.90 16.12
C ASN A 42 -15.36 7.67 16.40
N GLN A 43 -14.30 6.92 16.70
CA GLN A 43 -12.93 7.35 16.52
C GLN A 43 -12.32 6.30 15.59
N PRO A 44 -11.45 6.66 14.62
CA PRO A 44 -10.61 5.64 14.04
C PRO A 44 -9.90 5.05 15.25
N ALA A 45 -10.18 3.78 15.56
CA ALA A 45 -9.36 3.08 16.51
C ALA A 45 -7.95 3.27 15.96
N HIS A 46 -7.12 4.03 16.67
CA HIS A 46 -5.69 3.97 16.52
C HIS A 46 -5.34 2.53 16.93
N GLN A 47 -5.63 1.59 16.02
CA GLN A 47 -5.21 0.21 16.14
C GLN A 47 -3.71 0.31 15.94
N ASN A 48 -3.02 0.45 17.08
CA ASN A 48 -1.60 0.21 17.18
C ASN A 48 -1.41 -1.27 16.86
N PHE A 49 -1.37 -1.57 15.57
CA PHE A 49 -1.15 -2.92 15.10
C PHE A 49 0.20 -3.38 15.62
N THR A 50 0.23 -4.55 16.23
CA THR A 50 1.51 -5.19 16.56
C THR A 50 2.26 -5.46 15.25
N ILE A 51 3.58 -5.57 15.31
CA ILE A 51 4.40 -5.81 14.11
C ILE A 51 3.91 -7.05 13.35
N GLU A 52 3.45 -8.09 14.06
CA GLU A 52 2.84 -9.29 13.47
C GLU A 52 1.55 -8.99 12.69
N GLU A 53 0.66 -8.16 13.24
CA GLU A 53 -0.57 -7.74 12.56
C GLU A 53 -0.27 -6.90 11.32
N ASN A 54 0.73 -6.02 11.39
CA ASN A 54 1.21 -5.26 10.23
C ASN A 54 1.76 -6.18 9.12
N ILE A 55 2.47 -7.24 9.49
CA ILE A 55 2.95 -8.27 8.57
C ILE A 55 1.78 -8.99 7.89
N ILE A 56 0.75 -9.38 8.65
CA ILE A 56 -0.45 -10.05 8.12
C ILE A 56 -1.21 -9.11 7.18
N ASN A 57 -1.43 -7.86 7.59
CA ASN A 57 -2.10 -6.84 6.79
C ASN A 57 -1.38 -6.59 5.46
N LEU A 58 -0.05 -6.50 5.48
CA LEU A 58 0.75 -6.34 4.25
C LEU A 58 0.63 -7.55 3.32
N LYS A 59 0.66 -8.78 3.85
CA LYS A 59 0.45 -9.99 3.04
C LYS A 59 -0.91 -9.97 2.35
N GLN A 60 -1.97 -9.58 3.06
CA GLN A 60 -3.32 -9.45 2.49
C GLN A 60 -3.38 -8.37 1.40
N LYS A 61 -2.76 -7.20 1.63
CA LYS A 61 -2.67 -6.13 0.64
C LYS A 61 -1.92 -6.55 -0.63
N ILE A 62 -0.80 -7.27 -0.48
CA ILE A 62 -0.05 -7.83 -1.62
C ILE A 62 -0.93 -8.79 -2.42
N TYR A 63 -1.63 -9.70 -1.75
CA TYR A 63 -2.54 -10.65 -2.39
C TYR A 63 -3.67 -9.95 -3.15
N TYR A 64 -4.27 -8.92 -2.54
CA TYR A 64 -5.32 -8.12 -3.16
C TYR A 64 -4.81 -7.41 -4.43
N ASN A 65 -3.65 -6.77 -4.36
CA ASN A 65 -3.04 -6.11 -5.52
C ASN A 65 -2.66 -7.11 -6.62
N ALA A 66 -2.18 -8.30 -6.28
CA ALA A 66 -1.90 -9.35 -7.25
C ALA A 66 -3.18 -9.79 -7.97
N THR A 67 -4.29 -9.93 -7.23
CA THR A 67 -5.61 -10.22 -7.80
C THR A 67 -6.09 -9.12 -8.74
N LYS A 68 -5.86 -7.84 -8.40
CA LYS A 68 -6.16 -6.71 -9.29
C LYS A 68 -5.38 -6.79 -10.59
N ILE A 69 -4.09 -7.13 -10.54
CA ILE A 69 -3.26 -7.35 -11.74
C ILE A 69 -3.87 -8.45 -12.61
N THR A 70 -4.25 -9.59 -12.03
CA THR A 70 -4.88 -10.70 -12.79
C THR A 70 -6.20 -10.27 -13.45
N ASN A 71 -7.01 -9.46 -12.77
CA ASN A 71 -8.25 -8.94 -13.33
C ASN A 71 -8.00 -7.93 -14.47
N ILE A 72 -6.97 -7.09 -14.33
CA ILE A 72 -6.54 -6.19 -15.41
C ILE A 72 -6.06 -7.02 -16.62
N ASP A 73 -5.33 -8.11 -16.39
CA ASP A 73 -4.88 -8.99 -17.48
C ASP A 73 -6.04 -9.65 -18.22
N LYS A 74 -7.09 -10.06 -17.51
CA LYS A 74 -8.33 -10.54 -18.14
C LYS A 74 -9.03 -9.44 -18.94
N ALA A 75 -9.11 -8.22 -18.40
CA ALA A 75 -9.73 -7.09 -19.11
C ALA A 75 -8.97 -6.72 -20.38
N LEU A 76 -7.63 -6.77 -20.34
CA LEU A 76 -6.76 -6.51 -21.50
C LEU A 76 -6.89 -7.55 -22.62
N GLN A 77 -7.40 -8.75 -22.32
CA GLN A 77 -7.70 -9.79 -23.32
C GLN A 77 -9.08 -9.60 -23.98
N GLY A 78 -9.95 -8.76 -23.39
CA GLY A 78 -11.27 -8.46 -23.93
C GLY A 78 -11.23 -7.47 -25.10
N SER A 79 -12.40 -7.25 -25.70
CA SER A 79 -12.58 -6.18 -26.70
C SER A 79 -12.69 -4.84 -25.97
N ILE A 80 -11.60 -4.07 -25.95
CA ILE A 80 -11.49 -2.76 -25.30
C ILE A 80 -10.96 -1.71 -26.28
N THR A 81 -11.22 -0.45 -26.01
CA THR A 81 -10.66 0.67 -26.80
C THR A 81 -9.16 0.84 -26.54
N ASP A 82 -8.44 1.50 -27.44
CA ASP A 82 -7.01 1.77 -27.27
C ASP A 82 -6.70 2.68 -26.07
N ASP A 83 -7.61 3.60 -25.75
CA ASP A 83 -7.51 4.48 -24.58
C ASP A 83 -7.68 3.68 -23.28
N ASP A 84 -8.69 2.81 -23.22
CA ASP A 84 -8.91 1.92 -22.08
C ASP A 84 -7.71 0.98 -21.88
N LYS A 85 -7.17 0.44 -22.98
CA LYS A 85 -5.98 -0.41 -22.97
C LYS A 85 -4.77 0.31 -22.39
N THR A 86 -4.54 1.55 -22.80
CA THR A 86 -3.42 2.38 -22.30
C THR A 86 -3.57 2.65 -20.81
N ASN A 87 -4.79 2.97 -20.35
CA ASN A 87 -5.06 3.22 -18.94
C ASN A 87 -4.91 1.96 -18.09
N LEU A 88 -5.40 0.81 -18.57
CA LEU A 88 -5.25 -0.49 -17.91
C LEU A 88 -3.78 -0.91 -17.78
N LEU A 89 -2.97 -0.67 -18.81
CA LEU A 89 -1.53 -0.96 -18.75
C LEU A 89 -0.82 -0.10 -17.70
N LYS A 90 -1.14 1.20 -17.63
CA LYS A 90 -0.61 2.09 -16.56
C LYS A 90 -1.05 1.63 -15.18
N LEU A 91 -2.33 1.27 -15.03
CA LEU A 91 -2.87 0.79 -13.76
C LEU A 91 -2.21 -0.53 -13.31
N LYS A 92 -1.97 -1.46 -14.25
CA LYS A 92 -1.22 -2.69 -14.00
C LYS A 92 0.18 -2.40 -13.46
N GLU A 93 0.88 -1.47 -14.10
CA GLU A 93 2.24 -1.10 -13.69
C GLU A 93 2.26 -0.44 -12.31
N ASN A 94 1.27 0.39 -11.99
CA ASN A 94 1.11 0.96 -10.65
C ASN A 94 0.91 -0.11 -9.58
N HIS A 95 0.07 -1.13 -9.84
CA HIS A 95 -0.10 -2.24 -8.89
C HIS A 95 1.18 -3.06 -8.70
N LYS A 96 2.00 -3.26 -9.74
CA LYS A 96 3.30 -3.93 -9.59
C LYS A 96 4.23 -3.16 -8.68
N ARG A 97 4.41 -1.86 -8.93
CA ARG A 97 5.24 -0.98 -8.09
C ARG A 97 4.75 -0.93 -6.65
N LEU A 98 3.43 -0.92 -6.45
CA LEU A 98 2.83 -0.97 -5.12
C LEU A 98 3.15 -2.29 -4.40
N ILE A 99 3.06 -3.43 -5.08
CA ILE A 99 3.44 -4.73 -4.53
C ILE A 99 4.93 -4.77 -4.16
N ASP A 100 5.81 -4.21 -5.00
CA ASP A 100 7.24 -4.18 -4.71
C ASP A 100 7.54 -3.36 -3.46
N ASN A 101 6.92 -2.19 -3.32
CA ASN A 101 7.01 -1.39 -2.11
C ASN A 101 6.47 -2.13 -0.88
N GLN A 102 5.34 -2.84 -1.01
CA GLN A 102 4.77 -3.63 0.08
C GLN A 102 5.67 -4.81 0.49
N LYS A 103 6.38 -5.44 -0.47
CA LYS A 103 7.37 -6.48 -0.19
C LYS A 103 8.58 -5.91 0.55
N GLU A 104 9.05 -4.71 0.21
CA GLU A 104 10.12 -4.04 0.96
C GLU A 104 9.67 -3.71 2.39
N GLN A 105 8.47 -3.16 2.57
CA GLN A 105 7.90 -2.94 3.91
C GLN A 105 7.79 -4.23 4.72
N LEU A 106 7.38 -5.33 4.07
CA LEU A 106 7.29 -6.64 4.72
C LEU A 106 8.67 -7.15 5.20
N LYS A 107 9.75 -6.90 4.45
CA LYS A 107 11.11 -7.20 4.91
C LYS A 107 11.48 -6.36 6.14
N THR A 108 11.18 -5.06 6.13
CA THR A 108 11.44 -4.16 7.26
C THR A 108 10.74 -4.63 8.53
N TYR A 109 9.44 -4.95 8.45
CA TYR A 109 8.71 -5.44 9.62
C TYR A 109 9.24 -6.79 10.14
N LYS A 110 9.66 -7.70 9.25
CA LYS A 110 10.29 -8.96 9.67
C LYS A 110 11.62 -8.73 10.38
N ASN A 111 12.45 -7.80 9.90
CA ASN A 111 13.71 -7.46 10.54
C ASN A 111 13.47 -6.83 11.91
N LEU A 112 12.49 -5.92 12.02
CA LEU A 112 12.14 -5.30 13.29
C LEU A 112 11.65 -6.34 14.31
N LEU A 113 10.75 -7.26 13.91
CA LEU A 113 10.27 -8.33 14.77
C LEU A 113 11.41 -9.23 15.25
N LYS A 114 12.36 -9.57 14.35
CA LYS A 114 13.53 -10.37 14.70
C LYS A 114 14.40 -9.66 15.74
N ASN A 115 14.75 -8.39 15.50
CA ASN A 115 15.62 -7.65 16.41
C ASN A 115 15.01 -7.48 17.81
N LEU A 116 13.70 -7.23 17.89
CA LEU A 116 13.01 -7.14 19.19
C LEU A 116 13.04 -8.47 19.95
N ASN A 117 12.85 -9.60 19.25
CA ASN A 117 12.93 -10.92 19.89
C ASN A 117 14.35 -11.34 20.27
N ASP A 118 15.37 -10.80 19.60
CA ASP A 118 16.78 -11.05 19.89
C ASP A 118 17.29 -10.14 21.05
N GLU A 119 16.71 -8.95 21.25
CA GLU A 119 17.04 -8.03 22.37
C GLU A 119 16.35 -8.42 23.70
N ASP A 120 15.24 -9.16 23.64
CA ASP A 120 14.53 -9.70 24.81
C ASP A 120 15.12 -11.03 25.34
N ASN A 121 16.22 -11.55 24.75
CA ASN A 121 17.00 -12.71 25.22
C ASN A 121 18.35 -12.32 25.82
#